data_AF-A0A7W7VGN4-F1
#
_entry.id   AF-A0A7W7VGN4-F1
#
_cell.length_a   1.000
_cell.length_b   1.000
_cell.length_c   1.000
_cell.angle_alpha   90.00
_cell.angle_beta   90.00
_cell.angle_gamma   90.00
#
_symmetry.space_group_name_H-M   'P 1'
#
loop_
_entity.id
_entity.type
_entity.pdbx_description
1 polymer ?
#
loop_
_entity_poly.entity_id
_entity_poly.type
_entity_poly.pdbx_seq_one_letter_code
_entity_poly.pdbx_strand_id
1 'polypeptide(L)'
;MTTAPKRRLPTSPTATLDELLQSLSELPDLDPVERARACKKLIEVTKAVLSYERRHALLQANTTGPEPIGATELARRLGVARSRVTDAIALARSENA
;
A
#
# COMPACT_ATOMS: atom_id res chain seq x y z
N MET A 1 -17.05 -24.42 16.44
CA MET A 1 -15.71 -23.82 16.23
C MET A 1 -15.89 -22.59 15.36
N THR A 2 -15.85 -21.39 15.93
CA THR A 2 -16.20 -20.15 15.23
C THR A 2 -14.95 -19.54 14.62
N THR A 3 -14.76 -19.68 13.31
CA THR A 3 -13.70 -18.99 12.56
C THR A 3 -14.03 -17.50 12.48
N ALA A 4 -13.24 -16.68 13.18
CA ALA A 4 -13.35 -15.23 13.09
C ALA A 4 -13.10 -14.77 11.64
N PRO A 5 -13.93 -13.88 11.06
CA PRO A 5 -13.69 -13.36 9.73
C PRO A 5 -12.41 -12.53 9.71
N LYS A 6 -11.50 -12.85 8.77
CA LYS A 6 -10.32 -12.03 8.44
C LYS A 6 -10.82 -10.59 8.23
N ARG A 7 -10.39 -9.67 9.10
CA ARG A 7 -10.62 -8.21 8.94
C ARG A 7 -10.25 -7.84 7.51
N ARG A 8 -11.26 -7.60 6.66
CA ARG A 8 -11.04 -6.91 5.39
C ARG A 8 -10.61 -5.50 5.75
N LEU A 9 -9.43 -5.11 5.27
CA LEU A 9 -8.98 -3.73 5.34
C LEU A 9 -10.07 -2.86 4.69
N PRO A 10 -10.44 -1.72 5.28
CA PRO A 10 -11.39 -0.82 4.65
C PRO A 10 -10.84 -0.38 3.29
N THR A 11 -11.55 -0.74 2.23
CA THR A 11 -11.41 -0.15 0.89
C THR A 11 -12.04 1.24 0.93
N SER A 12 -11.39 2.17 1.62
CA SER A 12 -11.66 3.59 1.42
C SER A 12 -11.17 3.95 0.01
N PRO A 13 -11.87 4.82 -0.74
CA PRO A 13 -11.39 5.30 -2.04
C PRO A 13 -9.97 5.80 -1.83
N THR A 14 -9.07 5.31 -2.67
CA THR A 14 -7.62 5.43 -2.61
C THR A 14 -7.21 6.75 -2.00
N ALA A 15 -6.81 6.77 -0.73
CA ALA A 15 -6.12 7.93 -0.21
C ALA A 15 -4.87 8.11 -1.08
N THR A 16 -4.82 9.19 -1.85
CA THR A 16 -3.83 9.32 -2.92
C THR A 16 -2.51 9.85 -2.35
N LEU A 17 -1.43 9.67 -3.11
CA LEU A 17 -0.17 10.32 -2.79
C LEU A 17 -0.36 11.85 -2.67
N ASP A 18 -1.21 12.44 -3.50
CA ASP A 18 -1.54 13.86 -3.47
C ASP A 18 -2.25 14.28 -2.18
N GLU A 19 -3.24 13.50 -1.72
CA GLU A 19 -3.91 13.74 -0.44
C GLU A 19 -2.95 13.65 0.75
N LEU A 20 -2.00 12.71 0.70
CA LEU A 20 -0.95 12.61 1.71
C LEU A 20 -0.02 13.82 1.68
N LEU A 21 0.43 14.25 0.50
CA LEU A 21 1.31 15.40 0.34
C LEU A 21 0.64 16.70 0.81
N GLN A 22 -0.63 16.89 0.46
CA GLN A 22 -1.42 18.03 0.95
C GLN A 22 -1.59 17.99 2.47
N SER A 23 -1.93 16.83 3.04
CA SER A 23 -2.09 16.71 4.49
C SER A 23 -0.77 16.92 5.25
N LEU A 24 0.37 16.58 4.64
CA LEU A 24 1.70 16.82 5.21
C LEU A 24 2.11 18.29 5.12
N SER A 25 1.71 19.01 4.07
CA SER A 25 2.04 20.43 3.89
C SER A 25 1.32 21.33 4.89
N GLU A 26 0.17 20.91 5.41
CA GLU A 26 -0.61 21.64 6.43
C GLU A 26 -0.08 21.44 7.87
N LEU A 27 0.74 20.42 8.13
CA LEU A 27 1.24 20.11 9.49
C LEU A 27 2.01 21.25 10.18
N PRO A 28 2.86 22.04 9.49
CA PRO A 28 3.60 23.12 10.13
C PRO A 28 2.72 24.21 10.73
N ASP A 29 1.55 24.46 10.15
CA ASP A 29 0.62 25.54 10.52
C ASP A 29 -0.31 25.16 11.68
N LEU A 30 -0.39 23.88 12.03
CA LEU A 30 -1.21 23.37 13.13
C LEU A 30 -0.54 23.59 14.49
N ASP A 31 -1.34 23.84 15.52
CA ASP A 31 -0.86 23.85 16.89
C ASP A 31 -0.40 22.44 17.34
N PRO A 32 0.37 22.31 18.44
CA PRO A 32 0.90 21.01 18.86
C PRO A 32 -0.16 19.93 19.13
N VAL A 33 -1.34 20.29 19.64
CA VAL A 33 -2.42 19.35 19.97
C VAL A 33 -3.14 18.91 18.69
N GLU A 34 -3.43 19.82 17.78
CA GLU A 34 -4.02 19.54 16.48
C GLU A 34 -3.10 18.69 15.62
N ARG A 35 -1.80 19.00 15.61
CA ARG A 35 -0.76 18.22 14.94
C ARG A 35 -0.73 16.78 15.45
N ALA A 36 -0.76 16.58 16.77
CA ALA A 36 -0.80 15.25 17.37
C ALA A 36 -2.06 14.46 16.96
N ARG A 37 -3.22 15.12 16.85
CA ARG A 37 -4.46 14.50 16.35
C ARG A 37 -4.36 14.11 14.87
N ALA A 38 -3.79 15.00 14.04
CA ALA A 38 -3.60 14.78 12.61
C ALA A 38 -2.66 13.59 12.31
N CYS A 39 -1.59 13.41 13.10
CA CYS A 39 -0.60 12.33 12.93
C CYS A 39 -1.24 10.94 12.82
N LYS A 40 -2.27 10.62 13.61
CA LYS A 40 -2.92 9.31 13.58
C LYS A 40 -3.56 9.03 12.21
N LYS A 41 -4.26 10.01 11.65
CA LYS A 41 -4.89 9.89 10.33
C LYS A 41 -3.83 9.77 9.23
N LEU A 42 -2.79 10.61 9.30
CA LEU A 42 -1.67 10.60 8.36
C LEU A 42 -0.97 9.24 8.32
N ILE A 43 -0.69 8.63 9.49
CA ILE A 43 -0.06 7.30 9.55
C ILE A 43 -0.89 6.25 8.80
N GLU A 44 -2.22 6.26 8.98
CA GLU A 44 -3.09 5.29 8.29
C GLU A 44 -3.15 5.55 6.77
N VAL A 45 -3.20 6.82 6.36
CA VAL A 45 -3.11 7.21 4.94
C VAL A 45 -1.77 6.78 4.35
N THR A 46 -0.64 7.05 5.02
CA THR A 46 0.69 6.64 4.56
C THR A 46 0.79 5.13 4.41
N LYS A 47 0.25 4.34 5.35
CA LYS A 47 0.22 2.88 5.23
C LYS A 47 -0.56 2.43 3.99
N ALA A 48 -1.68 3.08 3.69
CA ALA A 48 -2.48 2.78 2.51
C ALA A 48 -1.71 3.10 1.22
N VAL A 49 -1.14 4.31 1.12
CA VAL A 49 -0.32 4.74 -0.03
C VAL A 49 0.87 3.81 -0.25
N LEU A 50 1.67 3.52 0.78
CA LEU A 50 2.83 2.63 0.65
C LEU A 50 2.43 1.19 0.27
N SER A 51 1.29 0.72 0.76
CA SER A 51 0.75 -0.59 0.38
C SER A 51 0.37 -0.61 -1.09
N TYR A 52 -0.30 0.42 -1.59
CA TYR A 52 -0.64 0.59 -3.00
C TYR A 52 0.61 0.64 -3.89
N GLU A 53 1.54 1.54 -3.59
CA GLU A 53 2.79 1.71 -4.34
C GLU A 53 3.58 0.40 -4.42
N ARG A 54 3.70 -0.31 -3.29
CA ARG A 54 4.38 -1.60 -3.26
C ARG A 54 3.71 -2.61 -4.20
N ARG A 55 2.39 -2.73 -4.20
CA ARG A 55 1.68 -3.69 -5.07
C ARG A 55 1.88 -3.36 -6.55
N HIS A 56 1.78 -2.08 -6.90
CA HIS A 56 1.97 -1.61 -8.27
C HIS A 56 3.41 -1.83 -8.75
N ALA A 57 4.41 -1.52 -7.94
CA ALA A 57 5.81 -1.78 -8.27
C ALA A 57 6.08 -3.29 -8.48
N LEU A 58 5.46 -4.16 -7.68
CA LEU A 58 5.59 -5.62 -7.85
C LEU A 58 4.92 -6.12 -9.14
N LEU A 59 3.76 -5.57 -9.49
CA LEU A 59 3.11 -5.87 -10.77
C LEU A 59 3.98 -5.41 -11.93
N GLN A 60 4.49 -4.18 -11.92
CA GLN A 60 5.36 -3.64 -12.96
C GLN A 60 6.63 -4.48 -13.13
N ALA A 61 7.31 -4.84 -12.04
CA ALA A 61 8.48 -5.70 -12.08
C ALA A 61 8.16 -7.10 -12.64
N ASN A 62 6.91 -7.56 -12.48
CA ASN A 62 6.45 -8.84 -13.03
C ASN A 62 6.04 -8.79 -14.50
N THR A 63 5.64 -7.64 -15.04
CA THR A 63 4.99 -7.57 -16.38
C THR A 63 5.62 -6.60 -17.38
N THR A 64 6.29 -5.53 -16.94
CA THR A 64 6.68 -4.40 -17.80
C THR A 64 8.16 -4.01 -17.74
N GLY A 65 9.00 -4.77 -17.04
CA GLY A 65 10.46 -4.56 -17.05
C GLY A 65 11.15 -5.09 -18.32
N PRO A 66 12.41 -4.66 -18.59
CA PRO A 66 13.23 -5.20 -19.69
C PRO A 66 13.48 -6.71 -19.56
N GLU A 67 13.48 -7.21 -18.32
CA GLU A 67 13.38 -8.63 -17.99
C GLU A 67 12.25 -8.81 -16.98
N PRO A 68 11.02 -9.20 -17.40
CA PRO A 68 9.93 -9.49 -16.49
C PRO A 68 10.34 -10.54 -15.47
N ILE A 69 10.28 -10.20 -14.19
CA ILE A 69 10.72 -11.08 -13.12
C ILE A 69 9.54 -11.94 -12.65
N GLY A 70 9.70 -13.26 -12.69
CA GLY A 70 8.69 -14.17 -12.14
C GLY A 70 8.46 -13.97 -10.64
N ALA A 71 7.24 -14.23 -10.16
CA ALA A 71 6.85 -14.03 -8.76
C ALA A 71 7.76 -14.76 -7.74
N THR A 72 8.31 -15.92 -8.12
CA THR A 72 9.28 -16.66 -7.29
C THR A 72 10.58 -15.88 -7.10
N GLU A 73 11.12 -15.31 -8.16
CA GLU A 73 12.38 -14.56 -8.11
C GLU A 73 12.19 -13.20 -7.40
N LEU A 74 11.05 -12.54 -7.61
CA LEU A 74 10.67 -11.35 -6.82
C LEU A 74 10.61 -11.68 -5.32
N ALA A 75 9.98 -12.79 -4.94
CA ALA A 75 9.88 -13.21 -3.55
C ALA A 75 11.26 -13.47 -2.93
N ARG A 76 12.17 -14.12 -3.69
CA ARG A 76 13.55 -14.37 -3.29
C ARG A 76 14.32 -13.06 -3.06
N ARG A 77 14.26 -12.11 -4.00
CA ARG A 77 14.94 -10.81 -3.89
C ARG A 77 14.45 -9.98 -2.71
N LEU A 78 13.15 -10.06 -2.39
CA LEU A 78 12.54 -9.31 -1.31
C LEU A 78 12.64 -10.00 0.06
N GLY A 79 13.11 -11.26 0.12
CA GLY A 79 13.13 -12.04 1.36
C GLY A 79 11.74 -12.30 1.94
N VAL A 80 10.72 -12.47 1.10
CA VAL A 80 9.33 -12.73 1.53
C VAL A 80 8.78 -14.02 0.95
N ALA A 81 7.70 -14.53 1.55
CA ALA A 81 6.99 -15.67 0.99
C ALA A 81 6.40 -15.35 -0.39
N ARG A 82 6.51 -16.30 -1.33
CA ARG A 82 5.94 -16.18 -2.69
C ARG A 82 4.45 -15.83 -2.69
N SER A 83 3.67 -16.40 -1.77
CA SER A 83 2.23 -16.12 -1.65
C SER A 83 1.94 -14.63 -1.45
N ARG A 84 2.79 -13.91 -0.70
CA ARG A 84 2.62 -12.46 -0.50
C ARG A 84 2.82 -11.66 -1.78
N VAL A 85 3.75 -12.11 -2.64
CA VAL A 85 3.99 -11.46 -3.94
C VAL A 85 2.84 -11.76 -4.90
N THR A 86 2.35 -13.00 -4.94
CA THR A 86 1.22 -13.36 -5.80
C THR A 86 -0.06 -12.64 -5.39
N ASP A 87 -0.36 -12.56 -4.10
CA ASP A 87 -1.55 -11.86 -3.59
C ASP A 87 -1.48 -10.37 -3.90
N ALA A 88 -0.30 -9.75 -3.73
CA ALA A 88 -0.06 -8.35 -4.06
C ALA A 88 -0.28 -8.04 -5.55
N ILE A 89 0.25 -8.89 -6.44
CA ILE A 89 0.10 -8.76 -7.89
C ILE A 89 -1.36 -8.97 -8.30
N ALA A 90 -2.05 -9.96 -7.74
CA ALA A 90 -3.46 -10.23 -8.03
C ALA A 90 -4.36 -9.05 -7.62
N LEU A 91 -4.11 -8.48 -6.44
CA LEU A 91 -4.84 -7.30 -5.96
C LEU A 91 -4.59 -6.08 -6.86
N ALA A 92 -3.34 -5.81 -7.24
CA ALA A 92 -3.02 -4.74 -8.19
C ALA A 92 -3.74 -4.91 -9.54
N ARG A 93 -3.84 -6.13 -10.06
CA ARG A 93 -4.59 -6.38 -11.32
C ARG A 93 -6.07 -6.10 -11.17
N SER A 94 -6.69 -6.46 -10.05
CA SER A 94 -8.11 -6.18 -9.81
C SER A 94 -8.45 -4.71 -9.62
N GLU A 95 -7.47 -3.89 -9.25
CA GLU A 95 -7.63 -2.43 -9.08
C GLU A 95 -7.51 -1.66 -10.42
N ASN A 96 -6.99 -2.31 -11.48
CA ASN A 96 -6.80 -1.73 -12.82
C ASN A 96 -7.68 -2.37 -13.93
N ALA A 97 -8.59 -3.26 -13.56
CA ALA A 97 -9.52 -3.95 -14.47
C ALA A 97 -10.90 -3.28 -14.44
#